data_AF-A2HW55-F1
#
_entry.id   AF-A2HW55-F1
#
_cell.length_a   1.000
_cell.length_b   1.000
_cell.length_c   1.000
_cell.angle_alpha   90.00
_cell.angle_beta   90.00
_cell.angle_gamma   90.00
#
_symmetry.space_group_name_H-M   'P 1'
#
loop_
_entity.id
_entity.type
_entity.pdbx_description
1 polymer ?
#
loop_
_entity_poly.entity_id
_entity_poly.type
_entity_poly.pdbx_seq_one_letter_code
_entity_poly.pdbx_strand_id
1 'polypeptide(L)'
;MLQFKADAEKELKEIHEQQISDFKETWPKTLPAPFRKVSKRVLEIRDQERHLIYMNRYDDAIEYKNRADRLEKRDIDRQRDNFNDQFRRNLKTLRDAQKKELLALSAKWASKLDELNAHAKKDIENKKRNIELLKSKLLLDDASRFRLSDYEG
;
A
#
# COMPACT_ATOMS: atom_id res chain seq x y z
N MET A 1 2.55 -15.64 -19.74
CA MET A 1 3.26 -14.91 -18.67
C MET A 1 2.73 -13.51 -18.45
N LEU A 2 2.62 -12.67 -19.50
CA LEU A 2 2.06 -11.31 -19.37
C LEU A 2 0.61 -11.30 -18.84
N GLN A 3 -0.21 -12.28 -19.25
CA GLN A 3 -1.59 -12.42 -18.79
C GLN A 3 -1.67 -12.76 -17.30
N PHE A 4 -0.92 -13.77 -16.83
CA PHE A 4 -0.82 -14.09 -15.39
C PHE A 4 -0.30 -12.93 -14.52
N LYS A 5 0.61 -12.10 -15.03
CA LYS A 5 1.04 -10.88 -14.33
C LYS A 5 -0.11 -9.88 -14.21
N ALA A 6 -0.82 -9.64 -15.31
CA ALA A 6 -1.94 -8.71 -15.34
C ALA A 6 -3.10 -9.17 -14.42
N ASP A 7 -3.38 -10.48 -14.40
CA ASP A 7 -4.41 -11.07 -13.55
C ASP A 7 -4.04 -10.93 -12.06
N ALA A 8 -2.78 -11.23 -11.69
CA ALA A 8 -2.30 -11.08 -10.32
C ALA A 8 -2.27 -9.61 -9.84
N GLU A 9 -1.91 -8.67 -10.72
CA GLU A 9 -1.97 -7.23 -10.41
C GLU A 9 -3.42 -6.74 -10.25
N LYS A 10 -4.36 -7.31 -11.03
CA LYS A 10 -5.77 -6.97 -10.95
C LYS A 10 -6.38 -7.48 -9.65
N GLU A 11 -6.16 -8.75 -9.30
CA GLU A 11 -6.63 -9.35 -8.06
C GLU A 11 -6.11 -8.58 -6.83
N LEU A 12 -4.83 -8.21 -6.83
CA LEU A 12 -4.25 -7.44 -5.73
C LEU A 12 -4.88 -6.03 -5.61
N LYS A 13 -5.20 -5.39 -6.74
CA LYS A 13 -5.90 -4.08 -6.73
C LYS A 13 -7.33 -4.20 -6.20
N GLU A 14 -8.06 -5.25 -6.57
CA GLU A 14 -9.41 -5.50 -6.05
C GLU A 14 -9.38 -5.69 -4.53
N ILE A 15 -8.41 -6.44 -4.01
CA ILE A 15 -8.18 -6.58 -2.56
C ILE A 15 -7.87 -5.22 -1.92
N HIS A 16 -7.00 -4.42 -2.54
CA HIS A 16 -6.64 -3.08 -2.03
C HIS A 16 -7.85 -2.14 -1.99
N GLU A 17 -8.71 -2.19 -3.00
CA GLU A 17 -9.96 -1.42 -3.04
C GLU A 17 -10.93 -1.86 -1.95
N GLN A 18 -11.09 -3.16 -1.73
CA GLN A 18 -11.91 -3.69 -0.65
C GLN A 18 -11.38 -3.24 0.72
N GLN A 19 -10.08 -3.34 0.97
CA GLN A 19 -9.46 -2.86 2.21
C GLN A 19 -9.68 -1.36 2.44
N ILE A 20 -9.64 -0.53 1.38
CA ILE A 20 -9.95 0.89 1.49
C ILE A 20 -11.43 1.10 1.81
N SER A 21 -12.32 0.32 1.20
CA SER A 21 -13.76 0.36 1.47
C SER A 21 -14.05 0.02 2.93
N ASP A 22 -13.57 -1.13 3.38
CA ASP A 22 -13.72 -1.61 4.76
C ASP A 22 -13.14 -0.59 5.75
N PHE A 23 -11.96 -0.04 5.45
CA PHE A 23 -11.36 0.99 6.28
C PHE A 23 -12.27 2.22 6.38
N LYS A 24 -12.84 2.70 5.28
CA LYS A 24 -13.77 3.84 5.30
C LYS A 24 -15.06 3.53 6.04
N GLU A 25 -15.55 2.30 6.01
CA GLU A 25 -16.74 1.88 6.77
C GLU A 25 -16.50 1.93 8.28
N THR A 26 -15.25 1.72 8.73
CA THR A 26 -14.90 1.90 10.15
C THR A 26 -14.95 3.36 10.61
N TRP A 27 -15.19 4.33 9.71
CA TRP A 27 -15.34 5.73 10.10
C TRP A 27 -16.55 5.89 11.02
N PRO A 28 -16.33 6.27 12.30
CA PRO A 28 -17.42 6.27 13.27
C PRO A 28 -18.34 7.47 13.01
N LYS A 29 -19.65 7.21 12.97
CA LYS A 29 -20.69 8.25 12.84
C LYS A 29 -20.70 9.22 14.03
N THR A 30 -20.25 8.75 15.19
CA THR A 30 -20.10 9.57 16.38
C THR A 30 -18.66 9.53 16.86
N LEU A 31 -18.16 10.69 17.28
CA LEU A 31 -16.77 10.85 17.71
C LEU A 31 -16.45 9.85 18.84
N PRO A 32 -15.35 9.09 18.79
CA PRO A 32 -15.07 8.08 19.83
C PRO A 32 -14.89 8.72 21.22
N ALA A 33 -15.18 7.97 22.29
CA ALA A 33 -15.12 8.47 23.67
C ALA A 33 -13.81 9.20 24.08
N PRO A 34 -12.61 8.78 23.62
CA PRO A 34 -11.37 9.50 23.89
C PRO A 34 -11.35 10.94 23.37
N PHE A 35 -12.10 11.21 22.30
CA PHE A 35 -12.22 12.50 21.62
C PHE A 35 -13.49 13.25 22.04
N ARG A 36 -14.15 12.87 23.14
CA ARG A 36 -15.27 13.63 23.73
C ARG A 36 -14.90 14.35 25.02
N LYS A 37 -13.62 14.35 25.40
CA LYS A 37 -13.17 14.88 26.70
C LYS A 37 -13.03 16.40 26.63
N VAL A 38 -13.79 17.14 27.43
CA VAL A 38 -13.63 18.60 27.54
C VAL A 38 -12.31 18.97 28.21
N SER A 39 -11.77 20.15 27.91
CA SER A 39 -10.52 20.61 28.54
C SER A 39 -10.69 20.85 30.05
N LYS A 40 -9.59 20.76 30.79
CA LYS A 40 -9.56 21.13 32.23
C LYS A 40 -10.12 22.53 32.48
N ARG A 41 -9.88 23.46 31.55
CA ARG A 41 -10.35 24.84 31.66
C ARG A 41 -11.87 24.95 31.61
N VAL A 42 -12.54 24.11 30.82
CA VAL A 42 -14.01 24.01 30.83
C VAL A 42 -14.49 23.60 32.22
N LEU A 43 -13.87 22.56 32.79
CA LEU A 43 -14.27 22.02 34.11
C LEU A 43 -14.13 23.10 35.20
N GLU A 44 -13.04 23.86 35.20
CA GLU A 44 -12.85 24.99 36.12
C GLU A 44 -13.97 26.04 36.02
N ILE A 45 -14.39 26.40 34.79
CA ILE A 45 -15.46 27.38 34.57
C ILE A 45 -16.82 26.81 35.02
N ARG A 46 -17.07 25.51 34.81
CA ARG A 46 -18.27 24.81 35.29
C ARG A 46 -18.31 24.74 36.82
N ASP A 47 -17.16 24.60 37.47
CA ASP A 47 -17.07 24.60 38.93
C ASP A 47 -17.40 25.98 39.50
N GLN A 48 -16.92 27.05 38.85
CA GLN A 48 -17.25 28.43 39.17
C GLN A 48 -18.75 28.74 38.95
N GLU A 49 -19.32 28.27 37.85
CA GLU A 49 -20.77 28.34 37.59
C GLU A 49 -21.56 27.71 38.74
N ARG A 50 -21.21 26.48 39.15
CA ARG A 50 -21.89 25.80 40.27
C ARG A 50 -21.77 26.56 41.58
N HIS A 51 -20.59 27.13 41.88
CA HIS A 51 -20.41 27.96 43.08
C HIS A 51 -21.31 29.19 43.08
N LEU A 52 -21.43 29.89 41.96
CA LEU A 52 -22.29 31.07 41.86
C LEU A 52 -23.78 30.71 42.01
N ILE A 53 -24.20 29.56 41.48
CA ILE A 53 -25.55 29.03 41.69
C ILE A 53 -25.80 28.76 43.18
N TYR A 54 -24.86 28.16 43.91
CA TYR A 54 -24.98 27.94 45.36
C TYR A 54 -25.05 29.24 46.17
N MET A 55 -24.45 30.32 45.66
CA MET A 55 -24.55 31.66 46.26
C MET A 55 -25.79 32.45 45.80
N ASN A 56 -26.71 31.82 45.05
CA ASN A 56 -27.89 32.45 44.44
C ASN A 56 -27.57 33.64 43.52
N ARG A 57 -26.36 33.70 42.97
CA ARG A 57 -25.92 34.72 42.00
C ARG A 57 -26.16 34.24 40.57
N TYR A 58 -27.42 34.15 40.18
CA TYR A 58 -27.81 33.54 38.91
C TYR A 58 -27.37 34.34 37.69
N ASP A 59 -27.41 35.68 37.74
CA ASP A 59 -27.00 36.53 36.63
C ASP A 59 -25.53 36.31 36.26
N ASP A 60 -24.65 36.25 37.27
CA ASP A 60 -23.25 35.93 37.06
C ASP A 60 -23.06 34.49 36.59
N ALA A 61 -23.81 33.52 37.14
CA ALA A 61 -23.71 32.12 36.74
C ALA A 61 -24.03 31.92 35.25
N ILE A 62 -24.97 32.70 34.70
CA ILE A 62 -25.32 32.67 33.26
C ILE A 62 -24.11 33.06 32.40
N GLU A 63 -23.30 34.05 32.82
CA GLU A 63 -22.10 34.42 32.08
C GLU A 63 -21.08 33.28 32.02
N TYR A 64 -20.85 32.60 33.15
CA TYR A 64 -19.95 31.45 33.23
C TYR A 64 -20.46 30.26 32.41
N LYS A 65 -21.77 29.98 32.45
CA LYS A 65 -22.41 28.98 31.60
C LYS A 65 -22.14 29.24 30.12
N ASN A 66 -22.46 30.46 29.66
CA ASN A 66 -22.27 30.86 28.26
C ASN A 66 -20.80 30.81 27.83
N ARG A 67 -19.87 31.03 28.76
CA ARG A 67 -18.43 30.91 28.52
C ARG A 67 -17.99 29.45 28.44
N ALA A 68 -18.49 28.58 29.33
CA ALA A 68 -18.23 27.15 29.32
C ALA A 68 -18.75 26.50 28.04
N ASP A 69 -20.01 26.76 27.67
CA ASP A 69 -20.65 26.22 26.45
C ASP A 69 -19.85 26.60 25.18
N ARG A 70 -19.38 27.86 25.10
CA ARG A 70 -18.55 28.33 23.99
C ARG A 70 -17.17 27.68 23.93
N LEU A 71 -16.62 27.29 25.07
CA LEU A 71 -15.32 26.63 25.14
C LEU A 71 -15.45 25.12 24.86
N GLU A 72 -16.48 24.48 25.42
CA GLU A 72 -16.84 23.08 25.15
C GLU A 72 -17.02 22.83 23.66
N LYS A 73 -17.80 23.68 22.99
CA LYS A 73 -18.02 23.58 21.55
C LYS A 73 -16.70 23.63 20.77
N ARG A 74 -15.82 24.58 21.11
CA ARG A 74 -14.50 24.72 20.48
C ARG A 74 -13.59 23.51 20.72
N ASP A 75 -13.60 22.98 21.94
CA ASP A 75 -12.79 21.80 22.27
C ASP A 75 -13.26 20.56 21.52
N ILE A 76 -14.58 20.36 21.43
CA ILE A 76 -15.19 19.26 20.67
C ILE A 76 -14.89 19.39 19.19
N ASP A 77 -15.04 20.58 18.61
CA ASP A 77 -14.75 20.82 17.19
C ASP A 77 -13.27 20.56 16.87
N ARG A 78 -12.34 21.04 17.71
CA ARG A 78 -10.92 20.71 17.57
C ARG A 78 -10.64 19.21 17.66
N GLN A 79 -11.33 18.50 18.56
CA GLN A 79 -11.18 17.05 18.70
C GLN A 79 -11.73 16.28 17.50
N ARG A 80 -12.81 16.77 16.87
CA ARG A 80 -13.31 16.25 15.59
C ARG A 80 -12.28 16.41 14.49
N ASP A 81 -11.68 17.60 14.36
CA ASP A 81 -10.66 17.86 13.35
C ASP A 81 -9.44 16.97 13.55
N ASN A 82 -8.94 16.88 14.78
CA ASN A 82 -7.82 15.99 15.12
C ASN A 82 -8.10 14.53 14.80
N PHE A 83 -9.31 14.05 15.11
CA PHE A 83 -9.73 12.69 14.79
C PHE A 83 -9.77 12.46 13.28
N ASN A 84 -10.40 13.37 12.53
CA ASN A 84 -10.48 13.30 11.07
C ASN A 84 -9.09 13.30 10.44
N ASP A 85 -8.18 14.11 10.95
CA ASP A 85 -6.80 14.18 10.47
C ASP A 85 -6.00 12.93 10.82
N GLN A 86 -6.20 12.35 12.00
CA GLN A 86 -5.64 11.03 12.33
C GLN A 86 -6.16 9.95 11.38
N PHE A 87 -7.47 9.94 11.11
CA PHE A 87 -8.09 8.98 10.20
C PHE A 87 -7.56 9.12 8.77
N ARG A 88 -7.43 10.35 8.27
CA ARG A 88 -6.83 10.66 6.96
C ARG A 88 -5.37 10.22 6.89
N ARG A 89 -4.59 10.42 7.95
CA ARG A 89 -3.20 9.94 8.02
C ARG A 89 -3.15 8.42 7.95
N ASN A 90 -4.00 7.72 8.68
CA ASN A 90 -4.07 6.26 8.63
C ASN A 90 -4.44 5.76 7.23
N LEU A 91 -5.44 6.38 6.57
CA LEU A 91 -5.80 6.06 5.19
C LEU A 91 -4.64 6.29 4.20
N LYS A 92 -3.88 7.37 4.40
CA LYS A 92 -2.70 7.65 3.59
C LYS A 92 -1.63 6.57 3.79
N THR A 93 -1.33 6.19 5.03
CA THR A 93 -0.38 5.12 5.35
C THR A 93 -0.80 3.80 4.70
N LEU A 94 -2.09 3.47 4.72
CA LEU A 94 -2.62 2.28 4.06
C LEU A 94 -2.36 2.31 2.55
N ARG A 95 -2.68 3.42 1.88
CA ARG A 95 -2.41 3.59 0.44
C ARG A 95 -0.93 3.52 0.11
N ASP A 96 -0.07 4.10 0.94
CA ASP A 96 1.37 4.07 0.74
C ASP A 96 1.93 2.64 0.88
N ALA A 97 1.38 1.83 1.80
CA ALA A 97 1.71 0.41 1.93
C ALA A 97 1.26 -0.38 0.69
N GLN A 98 0.02 -0.21 0.25
CA GLN A 98 -0.54 -0.84 -0.95
C GLN A 98 0.29 -0.52 -2.21
N LYS A 99 0.73 0.74 -2.35
CA LYS A 99 1.62 1.15 -3.44
C LYS A 99 2.96 0.41 -3.40
N LYS A 100 3.56 0.23 -2.21
CA LYS A 100 4.81 -0.53 -2.06
C LYS A 100 4.62 -2.01 -2.42
N GLU A 101 3.49 -2.61 -2.07
CA GLU A 101 3.17 -3.98 -2.44
C GLU A 101 3.09 -4.17 -3.95
N LEU A 102 2.38 -3.28 -4.66
CA LEU A 102 2.31 -3.31 -6.12
C LEU A 102 3.70 -3.15 -6.78
N LEU A 103 4.53 -2.26 -6.25
CA LEU A 103 5.91 -2.09 -6.73
C LEU A 103 6.74 -3.36 -6.51
N ALA A 104 6.63 -3.98 -5.34
CA ALA A 104 7.34 -5.22 -5.03
C ALA A 104 6.86 -6.38 -5.93
N LEU A 105 5.57 -6.46 -6.21
CA LEU A 105 5.01 -7.45 -7.14
C LEU A 105 5.57 -7.26 -8.56
N SER A 106 5.56 -6.02 -9.06
CA SER A 106 6.11 -5.70 -10.38
C SER A 106 7.61 -6.03 -10.46
N ALA A 107 8.39 -5.71 -9.42
CA ALA A 107 9.81 -6.01 -9.34
C ALA A 107 10.07 -7.52 -9.36
N LYS A 108 9.31 -8.32 -8.59
CA LYS A 108 9.40 -9.79 -8.61
C LYS A 108 9.18 -10.36 -10.01
N TRP A 109 8.16 -9.87 -10.72
CA TRP A 109 7.90 -10.31 -12.09
C TRP A 109 8.99 -9.88 -13.08
N ALA A 110 9.55 -8.69 -12.92
CA ALA A 110 10.68 -8.23 -13.72
C ALA A 110 11.90 -9.14 -13.52
N SER A 111 12.30 -9.42 -12.27
CA SER A 111 13.37 -10.37 -11.95
C SER A 111 13.10 -11.74 -12.56
N LYS A 112 11.85 -12.23 -12.49
CA LYS A 112 11.51 -13.54 -13.03
C LYS A 112 11.62 -13.60 -14.56
N LEU A 113 11.24 -12.51 -15.23
CA LEU A 113 11.39 -12.38 -16.67
C LEU A 113 12.87 -12.35 -17.07
N ASP A 114 13.71 -11.64 -16.33
CA ASP A 114 15.14 -11.57 -16.56
C ASP A 114 15.83 -12.92 -16.39
N GLU A 115 15.47 -13.68 -15.35
CA GLU A 115 15.92 -15.06 -15.15
C GLU A 115 15.59 -15.95 -16.36
N LEU A 116 14.34 -15.90 -16.84
CA LEU A 116 13.89 -16.71 -17.97
C LEU A 116 14.58 -16.31 -19.27
N ASN A 117 14.80 -15.01 -19.48
CA ASN A 117 15.54 -14.50 -20.63
C ASN A 117 17.02 -14.95 -20.58
N ALA A 118 17.64 -14.92 -19.41
CA ALA A 118 19.01 -15.40 -19.23
C ALA A 118 19.12 -16.90 -19.50
N HIS A 119 18.18 -17.70 -19.00
CA HIS A 119 18.11 -19.13 -19.26
C HIS A 119 17.92 -19.42 -20.76
N ALA A 120 16.96 -18.75 -21.41
CA ALA A 120 16.70 -18.91 -22.84
C ALA A 120 17.92 -18.54 -23.69
N LYS A 121 18.62 -17.45 -23.37
CA LYS A 121 19.87 -17.06 -24.05
C LYS A 121 20.94 -18.14 -23.92
N LYS A 122 21.14 -18.67 -22.71
CA LYS A 122 22.11 -19.75 -22.44
C LYS A 122 21.77 -21.01 -23.22
N ASP A 123 20.50 -21.40 -23.27
CA ASP A 123 20.05 -22.55 -24.05
C ASP A 123 20.26 -22.37 -25.56
N ILE A 124 19.95 -21.18 -26.09
CA ILE A 124 20.19 -20.83 -27.49
C ILE A 124 21.69 -20.93 -27.80
N GLU A 125 22.55 -20.39 -26.93
CA GLU A 125 23.99 -20.43 -27.13
C GLU A 125 24.53 -21.86 -27.10
N ASN A 126 24.07 -22.69 -26.16
CA ASN A 126 24.41 -24.12 -26.10
C ASN A 126 23.97 -24.85 -27.37
N LYS A 127 22.75 -24.60 -27.85
CA LYS A 127 22.25 -25.20 -29.10
C LYS A 127 23.05 -24.74 -30.31
N LYS A 128 23.44 -23.46 -30.39
CA LYS A 128 24.30 -22.93 -31.47
C LYS A 128 25.65 -23.63 -31.50
N ARG A 129 26.31 -23.77 -30.34
CA ARG A 129 27.58 -24.50 -30.21
C ARG A 129 27.44 -25.96 -30.65
N ASN A 130 26.36 -26.63 -30.25
CA ASN A 130 26.10 -28.00 -30.69
C ASN A 130 25.89 -28.11 -32.20
N ILE A 131 25.18 -27.16 -32.82
CA ILE A 131 25.02 -27.10 -34.28
C ILE A 131 26.36 -26.90 -34.97
N GLU A 132 27.23 -26.01 -34.47
CA GLU A 132 28.57 -25.81 -35.02
C GLU A 132 29.44 -27.08 -34.91
N LEU A 133 29.40 -27.76 -33.77
CA LEU A 133 30.08 -29.05 -33.58
C LEU A 133 29.55 -30.15 -34.51
N LEU A 134 28.25 -30.18 -34.77
CA LEU A 134 27.66 -31.14 -35.72
C LEU A 134 28.03 -30.81 -37.16
N LYS A 135 28.03 -29.52 -37.53
CA LYS A 135 28.48 -29.05 -38.85
C LYS A 135 29.94 -29.41 -39.12
N SER A 136 30.83 -29.20 -38.15
CA SER A 136 32.25 -29.55 -38.31
C SER A 136 32.45 -31.06 -38.46
N LYS A 137 31.71 -31.89 -37.71
CA LYS A 137 31.71 -33.35 -37.88
C LYS A 137 31.22 -33.79 -39.26
N LEU A 138 30.16 -33.18 -39.77
CA LEU A 138 29.63 -33.47 -41.10
C LEU A 138 30.65 -33.16 -42.20
N LEU A 139 31.30 -32.00 -42.12
CA LEU A 139 32.37 -31.62 -43.06
C LEU A 139 33.56 -32.59 -43.01
N LEU A 140 33.92 -33.08 -41.83
CA LEU A 140 34.98 -34.09 -41.67
C LEU A 140 34.57 -35.44 -42.27
N ASP A 141 33.33 -35.88 -42.08
CA ASP A 141 32.82 -37.12 -42.66
C ASP A 141 32.77 -37.03 -44.20
N ASP A 142 32.26 -35.93 -44.74
CA ASP A 142 32.23 -35.67 -46.19
C ASP A 142 33.65 -35.66 -46.79
N ALA A 143 34.61 -35.00 -46.12
CA ALA A 143 36.02 -34.99 -46.54
C ALA A 143 36.72 -36.35 -46.40
N SER A 144 36.19 -37.24 -45.56
CA SER A 144 36.70 -38.62 -45.40
C SER A 144 36.13 -39.53 -46.49
N ARG A 145 34.85 -39.37 -46.84
CA ARG A 145 34.19 -40.09 -47.94
C ARG A 145 34.77 -39.72 -49.31
N PHE A 146 35.06 -38.44 -49.55
CA PHE A 146 35.71 -37.99 -50.79
C PHE A 146 37.10 -38.61 -50.96
N ARG A 147 37.89 -38.68 -49.89
CA ARG A 147 39.22 -39.32 -49.92
C ARG A 147 39.17 -40.83 -50.18
N LEU A 148 38.10 -41.51 -49.79
CA LEU A 148 37.93 -42.94 -50.07
C LEU A 148 37.51 -43.20 -51.52
N SER A 149 36.71 -42.33 -52.15
CA SER A 149 36.36 -42.47 -53.57
C SER A 149 37.53 -42.23 -54.52
N ASP A 150 38.49 -41.40 -54.13
CA ASP A 150 39.72 -41.16 -54.91
C ASP A 150 40.68 -42.38 -54.92
N TYR A 151 40.46 -43.37 -54.03
CA TYR A 151 41.27 -44.59 -53.94
C TYR A 151 40.61 -45.82 -54.58
N GLU A 152 39.33 -45.73 -55.01
CA GLU A 152 38.59 -46.83 -55.65
C GLU A 152 38.41 -46.65 -57.18
N GLY A 153 39.09 -45.68 -57.81
CA GLY A 153 39.18 -45.52 -59.26
C GLY A 153 40.52 -45.96 -59.84
#